data_AF-A0A925VZD4-F1
#
_entry.id   AF-A0A925VZD4-F1
#
_cell.length_a   1.000
_cell.length_b   1.000
_cell.length_c   1.000
_cell.angle_alpha   90.00
_cell.angle_beta   90.00
_cell.angle_gamma   90.00
#
_symmetry.space_group_name_H-M   'P 1'
#
loop_
_entity.id
_entity.type
_entity.pdbx_description
1 polymer ?
#
loop_
_entity_poly.entity_id
_entity_poly.type
_entity_poly.pdbx_seq_one_letter_code
_entity_poly.pdbx_strand_id
1 'polypeptide(L)'
;MIEGASSSLRDSVPDPSIAAVRGAVLAAAILGLISTLGATLYLVTQGIGGEPLPLRVAISWQALLYGAWIPIAGVVGWLLAKSAERGERVTVTLLRLTLFGVIAVPTHGLISAAATRWMRGLLNPDDIGAGIATRLLADLPTQILQYWALVAALMLLASRTRLRERERTAERLTADLNAARLEQLRARLQPHFLFNTLQSIAMLIPKDPDSAQRMTIQLGDLLRASLRSERTMDGRDAKPDGQMVTLRDELALLRCYLDIEAQRFRDRLRVEWQVDNGTLDMSVPDLLLQPLVENALKHGL
;
A
#
# COMPACT_ATOMS: atom_id res chain seq x y z
N MET A 1 -27.32 -13.27 -12.82
CA MET A 1 -26.79 -12.39 -13.89
C MET A 1 -25.70 -11.42 -13.37
N ILE A 2 -24.99 -11.78 -12.30
CA ILE A 2 -23.93 -10.95 -11.68
C ILE A 2 -22.72 -11.87 -11.46
N GLU A 3 -22.11 -12.33 -12.55
CA GLU A 3 -20.85 -13.12 -12.50
C GLU A 3 -19.87 -12.72 -13.62
N GLY A 4 -20.23 -11.78 -14.50
CA GLY A 4 -19.43 -11.40 -15.67
C GLY A 4 -18.56 -10.16 -15.51
N ALA A 5 -18.61 -9.45 -14.38
CA ALA A 5 -17.95 -8.13 -14.23
C ALA A 5 -16.59 -8.17 -13.52
N SER A 6 -16.16 -9.31 -12.98
CA SER A 6 -14.89 -9.44 -12.23
C SER A 6 -13.71 -9.89 -13.07
N SER A 7 -13.91 -10.36 -14.32
CA SER A 7 -12.81 -10.84 -15.16
C SER A 7 -12.14 -9.75 -16.01
N SER A 8 -12.77 -8.59 -16.24
CA SER A 8 -12.22 -7.56 -17.15
C SER A 8 -11.33 -6.50 -16.48
N LEU A 9 -11.09 -6.59 -15.16
CA LEU A 9 -10.30 -5.63 -14.39
C LEU A 9 -8.95 -6.18 -13.91
N ARG A 10 -8.63 -7.44 -14.22
CA ARG A 10 -7.30 -8.04 -13.93
C ARG A 10 -6.24 -7.77 -15.00
N ASP A 11 -6.61 -7.21 -16.15
CA ASP A 11 -5.71 -7.11 -17.33
C ASP A 11 -4.97 -5.78 -17.49
N SER A 12 -4.98 -4.89 -16.49
CA SER A 12 -4.34 -3.56 -16.63
C SER A 12 -3.25 -3.24 -15.60
N VAL A 13 -2.94 -4.15 -14.68
CA VAL A 13 -1.75 -3.99 -13.83
C VAL A 13 -0.58 -4.62 -14.57
N PRO A 14 0.35 -3.84 -15.16
CA PRO A 14 1.48 -4.40 -15.85
C PRO A 14 2.26 -5.30 -14.89
N ASP A 15 2.60 -6.50 -15.36
CA ASP A 15 3.41 -7.46 -14.62
C ASP A 15 4.61 -6.70 -14.00
N PRO A 16 4.81 -6.77 -12.66
CA PRO A 16 5.88 -6.05 -11.99
C PRO A 16 7.26 -6.36 -12.58
N SER A 17 7.42 -7.53 -13.21
CA SER A 17 8.63 -7.88 -13.97
C SER A 17 8.81 -7.05 -15.24
N ILE A 18 7.74 -6.78 -16.00
CA ILE A 18 7.76 -5.97 -17.22
C ILE A 18 7.96 -4.48 -16.89
N ALA A 19 7.32 -3.98 -15.83
CA ALA A 19 7.50 -2.61 -15.38
C ALA A 19 8.94 -2.35 -14.87
N ALA A 20 9.52 -3.31 -14.14
CA ALA A 20 10.90 -3.25 -13.69
C ALA A 20 11.89 -3.30 -14.87
N VAL A 21 11.66 -4.16 -15.87
CA VAL A 21 12.48 -4.23 -17.08
C VAL A 21 12.38 -2.94 -17.90
N ARG A 22 11.20 -2.35 -18.06
CA ARG A 22 11.02 -1.05 -18.76
C ARG A 22 11.73 0.09 -18.03
N GLY A 23 11.61 0.15 -16.70
CA GLY A 23 12.36 1.11 -15.88
C GLY A 23 13.88 0.91 -15.99
N ALA A 24 14.33 -0.34 -16.10
CA ALA A 24 15.74 -0.66 -16.27
C ALA A 24 16.30 -0.25 -17.63
N VAL A 25 15.54 -0.49 -18.70
CA VAL A 25 15.88 -0.05 -20.05
C VAL A 25 15.94 1.48 -20.11
N LEU A 26 14.99 2.19 -19.51
CA LEU A 26 14.98 3.65 -19.48
C LEU A 26 16.18 4.22 -18.69
N ALA A 27 16.50 3.65 -17.53
CA ALA A 27 17.64 4.10 -16.72
C ALA A 27 18.98 3.87 -17.44
N ALA A 28 19.14 2.72 -18.10
CA ALA A 28 20.32 2.42 -18.90
C ALA A 28 20.41 3.32 -20.14
N ALA A 29 19.28 3.64 -20.77
CA ALA A 29 19.24 4.59 -21.88
C ALA A 29 19.69 6.00 -21.44
N ILE A 30 19.29 6.47 -20.26
CA ILE A 30 19.69 7.78 -19.72
C ILE A 30 21.18 7.80 -19.35
N LEU A 31 21.68 6.77 -18.66
CA LEU A 31 23.10 6.63 -18.31
C LEU A 31 23.98 6.52 -19.56
N GLY A 32 23.50 5.77 -20.56
CA GLY A 32 24.10 5.68 -21.88
C GLY A 32 24.13 7.02 -22.60
N LEU A 33 23.02 7.78 -22.58
CA LEU A 33 22.92 9.10 -23.20
C LEU A 33 23.91 10.12 -22.59
N ILE A 34 24.04 10.14 -21.26
CA ILE A 34 24.96 11.07 -20.56
C ILE A 34 26.42 10.73 -20.90
N SER A 35 26.74 9.43 -20.93
CA SER A 35 28.11 8.97 -21.17
C SER A 35 28.50 9.07 -22.66
N THR A 36 27.55 8.83 -23.57
CA THR A 36 27.71 9.08 -25.01
C THR A 36 27.91 10.55 -25.30
N LEU A 37 27.21 11.48 -24.63
CA LEU A 37 27.37 12.92 -24.87
C LEU A 37 28.80 13.40 -24.56
N GLY A 38 29.34 13.01 -23.39
CA GLY A 38 30.68 13.41 -22.96
C GLY A 38 31.79 12.82 -23.84
N ALA A 39 31.67 11.55 -24.22
CA ALA A 39 32.66 10.88 -25.06
C ALA A 39 32.55 11.29 -26.54
N THR A 40 31.36 11.63 -27.03
CA THR A 40 31.16 12.25 -28.36
C THR A 40 31.83 13.62 -28.40
N LEU A 41 31.64 14.44 -27.37
CA LEU A 41 32.26 15.77 -27.29
C LEU A 41 33.78 15.67 -27.28
N TYR A 42 34.36 14.70 -26.56
CA TYR A 42 35.79 14.44 -26.58
C TYR A 42 36.30 14.05 -27.98
N LEU A 43 35.64 13.11 -28.66
CA LEU A 43 36.04 12.65 -30.01
C LEU A 43 35.88 13.72 -31.10
N VAL A 44 34.88 14.60 -30.96
CA VAL A 44 34.63 15.70 -31.90
C VAL A 44 35.60 16.86 -31.66
N THR A 45 36.10 17.06 -30.44
CA THR A 45 37.01 18.17 -30.09
C THR A 45 38.49 17.81 -30.16
N GLN A 46 38.86 16.58 -29.82
CA GLN A 46 40.25 16.10 -29.77
C GLN A 46 40.60 15.19 -30.94
N GLY A 47 39.60 14.60 -31.60
CA GLY A 47 39.83 13.78 -32.78
C GLY A 47 40.54 12.45 -32.51
N ILE A 48 40.90 11.75 -33.58
CA ILE A 48 41.85 10.63 -33.55
C ILE A 48 43.06 11.07 -34.38
N GLY A 49 44.24 11.16 -33.75
CA GLY A 49 45.44 11.68 -34.41
C GLY A 49 45.46 13.20 -34.61
N GLY A 50 44.62 13.95 -33.90
CA GLY A 50 44.55 15.42 -33.97
C GLY A 50 43.48 15.99 -34.91
N GLU A 51 42.83 15.14 -35.71
CA GLU A 51 41.76 15.55 -36.63
C GLU A 51 40.37 15.25 -36.04
N PRO A 52 39.50 16.26 -35.89
CA PRO A 52 38.17 16.09 -35.29
C PRO A 52 37.27 15.19 -36.13
N LEU A 53 36.57 14.25 -35.48
CA LEU A 53 35.67 13.34 -36.17
C LEU A 53 34.33 14.00 -36.52
N PRO A 54 33.71 13.67 -37.68
CA PRO A 54 32.36 14.12 -37.98
C PRO A 54 31.35 13.67 -36.92
N LEU A 55 30.46 14.56 -36.50
CA LEU A 55 29.48 14.31 -35.43
C LEU A 55 28.67 13.02 -35.64
N ARG A 56 28.22 12.75 -36.87
CA ARG A 56 27.47 11.53 -37.22
C ARG A 56 28.25 10.24 -36.93
N VAL A 57 29.56 10.26 -37.18
CA VAL A 57 30.44 9.10 -36.97
C VAL A 57 30.66 8.91 -35.48
N ALA A 58 30.91 10.00 -34.73
CA ALA A 58 31.07 9.96 -33.29
C ALA A 58 29.77 9.46 -32.59
N ILE A 59 28.60 9.93 -33.00
CA ILE A 59 27.30 9.46 -32.45
C ILE A 59 27.09 7.97 -32.77
N SER A 60 27.33 7.54 -34.02
CA SER A 60 27.11 6.15 -34.43
C SER A 60 28.05 5.19 -33.69
N TRP A 61 29.31 5.58 -33.54
CA TRP A 61 30.30 4.88 -32.72
C TRP A 61 29.80 4.69 -31.28
N GLN A 62 29.31 5.77 -30.69
CA GLN A 62 28.89 5.83 -29.31
C GLN A 62 27.59 5.06 -29.06
N ALA A 63 26.64 5.13 -29.99
CA ALA A 63 25.42 4.33 -29.95
C ALA A 63 25.72 2.82 -29.99
N LEU A 64 26.71 2.39 -30.78
CA LEU A 64 27.13 0.99 -30.85
C LEU A 64 27.72 0.51 -29.51
N LEU A 65 28.58 1.32 -28.88
CA LEU A 65 29.21 0.97 -27.60
C LEU A 65 28.20 0.95 -26.46
N TYR A 66 27.33 1.95 -26.35
CA TYR A 66 26.39 2.04 -25.23
C TYR A 66 25.10 1.24 -25.43
N GLY A 67 24.74 0.93 -26.67
CA GLY A 67 23.62 0.01 -26.96
C GLY A 67 23.83 -1.37 -26.35
N ALA A 68 25.09 -1.82 -26.21
CA ALA A 68 25.43 -3.10 -25.59
C ALA A 68 25.10 -3.16 -24.08
N TRP A 69 24.85 -2.03 -23.40
CA TRP A 69 24.38 -1.99 -22.01
C TRP A 69 22.88 -2.27 -21.84
N ILE A 70 22.07 -2.07 -22.88
CA ILE A 70 20.62 -2.31 -22.83
C ILE A 70 20.27 -3.75 -22.42
N PRO A 71 20.84 -4.81 -23.04
CA PRO A 71 20.55 -6.18 -22.63
C PRO A 71 21.04 -6.48 -21.20
N ILE A 72 22.18 -5.92 -20.80
CA ILE A 72 22.71 -6.08 -19.42
C ILE A 72 21.72 -5.49 -18.41
N ALA A 73 21.21 -4.29 -18.67
CA ALA A 73 20.21 -3.64 -17.83
C ALA A 73 18.90 -4.41 -17.78
N GLY A 74 18.45 -4.96 -18.91
CA GLY A 74 17.27 -5.83 -18.97
C GLY A 74 17.42 -7.06 -18.08
N VAL A 75 18.57 -7.74 -18.13
CA VAL A 75 18.84 -8.92 -17.27
C VAL A 75 18.95 -8.54 -15.81
N VAL A 76 19.62 -7.43 -15.46
CA VAL A 76 19.68 -6.93 -14.07
C VAL A 76 18.28 -6.62 -13.54
N GLY A 77 17.46 -5.90 -14.32
CA GLY A 77 16.08 -5.59 -13.96
C GLY A 77 15.24 -6.86 -13.76
N TRP A 78 15.38 -7.83 -14.65
CA TRP A 78 14.70 -9.13 -14.54
C TRP A 78 15.13 -9.91 -13.30
N LEU A 79 16.43 -9.97 -12.99
CA LEU A 79 16.94 -10.63 -11.78
C LEU A 79 16.42 -9.96 -10.51
N LEU A 80 16.37 -8.62 -10.48
CA LEU A 80 15.82 -7.85 -9.36
C LEU A 80 14.32 -8.13 -9.17
N ALA A 81 13.54 -8.17 -10.25
CA ALA A 81 12.13 -8.51 -10.21
C ALA A 81 11.89 -9.94 -9.71
N LYS A 82 12.62 -10.92 -10.26
CA LYS A 82 12.50 -12.32 -9.85
C LYS A 82 12.86 -12.54 -8.38
N SER A 83 13.88 -11.83 -7.90
CA SER A 83 14.28 -11.88 -6.50
C SER A 83 13.23 -11.26 -5.57
N ALA A 84 12.55 -10.20 -6.04
CA ALA A 84 11.40 -9.60 -5.37
C ALA A 84 10.23 -10.58 -5.21
N GLU A 85 9.84 -11.24 -6.30
CA GLU A 85 8.74 -12.21 -6.33
C GLU A 85 8.99 -13.38 -5.37
N ARG A 86 10.25 -13.83 -5.27
CA ARG A 86 10.65 -14.93 -4.38
C ARG A 86 10.83 -14.50 -2.93
N GLY A 87 10.70 -13.20 -2.61
CA GLY A 87 10.94 -12.68 -1.26
C GLY A 87 12.36 -12.94 -0.77
N GLU A 88 13.33 -13.00 -1.67
CA GLU A 88 14.71 -13.34 -1.32
C GLU A 88 15.38 -12.23 -0.49
N ARG A 89 16.33 -12.63 0.37
CA ARG A 89 17.17 -11.67 1.10
C ARG A 89 18.02 -10.88 0.11
N VAL A 90 18.20 -9.58 0.38
CA VAL A 90 18.98 -8.67 -0.47
C VAL A 90 20.41 -9.19 -0.72
N THR A 91 21.02 -9.88 0.25
CA THR A 91 22.35 -10.48 0.10
C THR A 91 22.42 -11.54 -1.01
N VAL A 92 21.36 -12.35 -1.16
CA VAL A 92 21.25 -13.37 -2.22
C VAL A 92 21.07 -12.70 -3.58
N THR A 93 20.26 -11.64 -3.65
CA THR A 93 20.10 -10.83 -4.85
C THR A 93 21.43 -10.23 -5.29
N LEU A 94 22.16 -9.61 -4.36
CA LEU A 94 23.47 -9.00 -4.63
C LEU A 94 24.48 -10.04 -5.11
N LEU A 95 24.53 -11.22 -4.49
CA LEU A 95 25.41 -12.29 -4.94
C LEU A 95 25.15 -12.68 -6.40
N ARG A 96 23.88 -12.87 -6.80
CA ARG A 96 23.54 -13.20 -8.20
C ARG A 96 23.90 -12.08 -9.17
N LEU A 97 23.68 -10.83 -8.78
CA LEU A 97 24.07 -9.68 -9.58
C LEU A 97 25.60 -9.61 -9.71
N THR A 98 26.36 -9.82 -8.64
CA THR A 98 27.82 -9.92 -8.71
C THR A 98 28.28 -11.03 -9.65
N LEU A 99 27.71 -12.24 -9.54
CA LEU A 99 28.04 -13.36 -10.42
C LEU A 99 27.74 -13.05 -11.89
N PHE A 100 26.62 -12.39 -12.17
CA PHE A 100 26.28 -11.93 -13.51
C PHE A 100 27.27 -10.87 -14.00
N GLY A 101 27.61 -9.88 -13.16
CA GLY A 101 28.55 -8.80 -13.48
C GLY A 101 29.95 -9.29 -13.82
N VAL A 102 30.44 -10.34 -13.12
CA VAL A 102 31.74 -10.98 -13.39
C VAL A 102 31.86 -11.50 -14.83
N ILE A 103 30.75 -11.87 -15.46
CA ILE A 103 30.72 -12.34 -16.85
C ILE A 103 30.35 -11.21 -17.80
N ALA A 104 29.32 -10.44 -17.48
CA ALA A 104 28.76 -9.42 -18.35
C ALA A 104 29.75 -8.26 -18.60
N VAL A 105 30.46 -7.80 -17.56
CA VAL A 105 31.38 -6.66 -17.68
C VAL A 105 32.59 -6.96 -18.57
N PRO A 106 33.34 -8.07 -18.38
CA PRO A 106 34.44 -8.41 -19.28
C PRO A 106 33.98 -8.68 -20.71
N THR A 107 32.81 -9.32 -20.88
CA THR A 107 32.24 -9.59 -22.21
C THR A 107 31.92 -8.28 -22.95
N HIS A 108 31.26 -7.35 -22.28
CA HIS A 108 31.02 -6.01 -22.81
C HIS A 108 32.32 -5.27 -23.14
N GLY A 109 33.33 -5.39 -22.27
CA GLY A 109 34.63 -4.78 -22.48
C GLY A 109 35.37 -5.34 -23.70
N LEU A 110 35.30 -6.65 -23.93
CA LEU A 110 35.86 -7.29 -25.13
C LEU A 110 35.17 -6.80 -26.40
N ILE A 111 33.83 -6.74 -26.40
CA ILE A 111 33.05 -6.20 -27.51
C ILE A 111 33.43 -4.74 -27.78
N SER A 112 33.52 -3.93 -26.72
CA SER A 112 33.87 -2.51 -26.81
C SER A 112 35.28 -2.29 -27.34
N ALA A 113 36.26 -3.08 -26.87
CA ALA A 113 37.64 -3.01 -27.32
C ALA A 113 37.80 -3.47 -28.78
N ALA A 114 37.09 -4.53 -29.19
CA ALA A 114 37.07 -5.02 -30.57
C ALA A 114 36.41 -4.00 -31.51
N ALA A 115 35.23 -3.47 -31.16
CA ALA A 115 34.54 -2.44 -31.93
C ALA A 115 35.41 -1.17 -32.07
N THR A 116 36.08 -0.78 -30.99
CA THR A 116 36.99 0.36 -30.98
C THR A 116 38.21 0.15 -31.87
N ARG A 117 38.79 -1.05 -31.87
CA ARG A 117 39.91 -1.38 -32.75
C ARG A 117 39.48 -1.40 -34.21
N TRP A 118 38.34 -2.03 -34.49
CA TRP A 118 37.79 -2.11 -35.84
C TRP A 118 37.55 -0.72 -36.44
N MET A 119 36.89 0.16 -35.70
CA MET A 119 36.59 1.48 -36.26
C MET A 119 37.79 2.45 -36.27
N ARG A 120 38.78 2.28 -35.39
CA ARG A 120 40.08 2.98 -35.56
C ARG A 120 40.79 2.57 -36.84
N GLY A 121 40.85 1.27 -37.14
CA GLY A 121 41.45 0.77 -38.39
C GLY A 121 40.69 1.21 -39.65
N LEU A 122 39.38 1.39 -39.58
CA LEU A 122 38.59 1.97 -40.68
C LEU A 122 38.92 3.44 -40.95
N LEU A 123 39.21 4.22 -39.89
CA LEU A 123 39.48 5.65 -40.00
C LEU A 123 40.95 5.94 -40.35
N ASN A 124 41.87 5.12 -39.82
CA ASN A 124 43.29 5.21 -40.09
C ASN A 124 43.88 3.79 -40.18
N PRO A 125 44.10 3.25 -41.39
CA PRO A 125 44.62 1.90 -41.59
C PRO A 125 45.99 1.64 -40.96
N ASP A 126 46.80 2.69 -40.80
CA ASP A 126 48.13 2.63 -40.19
C ASP A 126 48.09 2.78 -38.65
N ASP A 127 46.91 3.00 -38.06
CA ASP A 127 46.73 3.06 -36.61
C ASP A 127 46.83 1.66 -35.98
N ILE A 128 48.06 1.29 -35.63
CA ILE A 128 48.38 0.12 -34.79
C ILE A 128 48.23 0.50 -33.30
N GLY A 129 47.18 1.23 -32.95
CA GLY A 129 46.90 1.63 -31.58
C GLY A 129 46.84 0.45 -30.61
N ALA A 130 46.78 0.77 -29.30
CA ALA A 130 46.85 -0.21 -28.22
C ALA A 130 46.00 -1.47 -28.47
N GLY A 131 46.61 -2.64 -28.27
CA GLY A 131 45.97 -3.94 -28.47
C GLY A 131 44.68 -4.10 -27.64
N ILE A 132 43.84 -5.06 -28.06
CA ILE A 132 42.54 -5.33 -27.41
C ILE A 132 42.70 -5.53 -25.90
N ALA A 133 43.74 -6.25 -25.47
CA ALA A 133 44.03 -6.50 -24.06
C ALA A 133 44.33 -5.21 -23.27
N THR A 134 45.21 -4.35 -23.79
CA THR A 134 45.56 -3.07 -23.16
C THR A 134 44.33 -2.17 -23.04
N ARG A 135 43.50 -2.14 -24.08
CA ARG A 135 42.28 -1.32 -24.08
C ARG A 135 41.24 -1.87 -23.10
N LEU A 136 41.05 -3.19 -23.07
CA LEU A 136 40.18 -3.85 -22.11
C LEU A 136 40.59 -3.49 -20.67
N LEU A 137 41.86 -3.66 -20.32
CA LEU A 137 42.38 -3.37 -18.99
C LEU A 137 42.19 -1.90 -18.59
N ALA A 138 42.38 -0.97 -19.52
CA ALA A 138 42.17 0.46 -19.27
C ALA A 138 40.70 0.82 -19.03
N ASP A 139 39.77 0.16 -19.73
CA ASP A 139 38.33 0.48 -19.65
C ASP A 139 37.61 -0.31 -18.54
N LEU A 140 38.20 -1.38 -18.00
CA LEU A 140 37.59 -2.24 -16.98
C LEU A 140 37.13 -1.49 -15.71
N PRO A 141 37.95 -0.61 -15.08
CA PRO A 141 37.52 0.11 -13.88
C PRO A 141 36.25 0.93 -14.11
N THR A 142 36.19 1.63 -15.25
CA THR A 142 35.02 2.44 -15.64
C THR A 142 33.80 1.56 -15.86
N GLN A 143 33.95 0.40 -16.49
CA GLN A 143 32.82 -0.51 -16.74
C GLN A 143 32.30 -1.16 -15.46
N ILE A 144 33.19 -1.51 -14.52
CA ILE A 144 32.80 -2.01 -13.19
C ILE A 144 31.99 -0.93 -12.46
N LEU A 145 32.45 0.32 -12.50
CA LEU A 145 31.75 1.45 -11.87
C LEU A 145 30.37 1.69 -12.52
N GLN A 146 30.29 1.67 -13.86
CA GLN A 146 29.03 1.82 -14.60
C GLN A 146 28.04 0.68 -14.27
N TYR A 147 28.52 -0.56 -14.20
CA TYR A 147 27.70 -1.70 -13.81
C TYR A 147 27.10 -1.52 -12.41
N TRP A 148 27.93 -1.19 -11.42
CA TRP A 148 27.44 -1.01 -10.05
C TRP A 148 26.57 0.23 -9.87
N ALA A 149 26.82 1.31 -10.62
CA ALA A 149 25.94 2.46 -10.67
C ALA A 149 24.55 2.10 -11.24
N LEU A 150 24.51 1.29 -12.31
CA LEU A 150 23.27 0.77 -12.86
C LEU A 150 22.53 -0.10 -11.83
N VAL A 151 23.21 -1.07 -11.20
CA VAL A 151 22.61 -1.90 -10.16
C VAL A 151 22.03 -1.06 -9.02
N ALA A 152 22.81 -0.10 -8.50
CA ALA A 152 22.38 0.78 -7.42
C ALA A 152 21.15 1.62 -7.81
N ALA A 153 21.14 2.19 -9.02
CA ALA A 153 20.02 2.96 -9.54
C ALA A 153 18.74 2.11 -9.62
N LEU A 154 18.83 0.89 -10.13
CA LEU A 154 17.68 -0.01 -10.24
C LEU A 154 17.17 -0.50 -8.88
N MET A 155 18.08 -0.78 -7.94
CA MET A 155 17.70 -1.11 -6.57
C MET A 155 17.00 0.07 -5.87
N LEU A 156 17.45 1.30 -6.09
CA LEU A 156 16.82 2.51 -5.55
C LEU A 156 15.42 2.74 -6.14
N LEU A 157 15.26 2.55 -7.45
CA LEU A 157 13.94 2.66 -8.08
C LEU A 157 12.98 1.59 -7.55
N ALA A 158 13.45 0.34 -7.45
CA ALA A 158 12.66 -0.77 -6.92
C ALA A 158 12.31 -0.62 -5.43
N SER A 159 13.18 -0.01 -4.61
CA SER A 159 12.88 0.22 -3.20
C SER A 159 11.83 1.33 -3.01
N ARG A 160 11.90 2.40 -3.82
CA ARG A 160 10.92 3.50 -3.79
C ARG A 160 9.51 3.05 -4.18
N THR A 161 9.38 2.20 -5.19
CA THR A 161 8.07 1.67 -5.59
C THR A 161 7.46 0.82 -4.49
N ARG A 162 8.25 -0.09 -3.89
CA ARG A 162 7.81 -0.93 -2.76
C ARG A 162 7.39 -0.11 -1.54
N LEU A 163 8.10 0.98 -1.24
CA LEU A 163 7.75 1.85 -0.11
C LEU A 163 6.37 2.48 -0.32
N ARG A 164 6.13 3.05 -1.51
CA ARG A 164 4.84 3.66 -1.86
C ARG A 164 3.68 2.67 -1.84
N GLU A 165 3.91 1.43 -2.27
CA GLU A 165 2.91 0.37 -2.20
C GLU A 165 2.57 0.00 -0.76
N ARG A 166 3.57 -0.06 0.13
CA ARG A 166 3.37 -0.30 1.57
C ARG A 166 2.59 0.83 2.23
N GLU A 167 2.95 2.09 1.95
CA GLU A 167 2.23 3.27 2.46
C GLU A 167 0.75 3.24 2.04
N ARG A 168 0.47 3.04 0.75
CA ARG A 168 -0.92 2.92 0.24
C ARG A 168 -1.70 1.78 0.89
N THR A 169 -1.03 0.65 1.12
CA THR A 169 -1.68 -0.50 1.77
C THR A 169 -2.00 -0.18 3.23
N ALA A 170 -1.09 0.49 3.94
CA ALA A 170 -1.31 0.90 5.32
C ALA A 170 -2.43 1.94 5.45
N GLU A 171 -2.50 2.92 4.54
CA GLU A 171 -3.58 3.90 4.46
C GLU A 171 -4.94 3.22 4.24
N ARG A 172 -5.02 2.27 3.31
CA ARG A 172 -6.25 1.49 3.04
C ARG A 172 -6.70 0.70 4.27
N LEU A 173 -5.79 -0.03 4.90
CA LEU A 173 -6.11 -0.78 6.13
C LEU A 173 -6.60 0.15 7.25
N THR A 174 -6.03 1.34 7.38
CA THR A 174 -6.46 2.33 8.36
C THR A 174 -7.88 2.85 8.04
N ALA A 175 -8.16 3.10 6.76
CA ALA A 175 -9.50 3.51 6.32
C ALA A 175 -10.55 2.41 6.55
N ASP A 176 -10.22 1.16 6.22
CA ASP A 176 -11.10 0.00 6.43
C ASP A 176 -11.38 -0.22 7.92
N LEU A 177 -10.36 -0.09 8.79
CA LEU A 177 -10.53 -0.15 10.25
C LEU A 177 -11.44 0.96 10.76
N ASN A 178 -11.27 2.19 10.26
CA ASN A 178 -12.13 3.31 10.66
C ASN A 178 -13.57 3.11 10.18
N ALA A 179 -13.76 2.60 8.97
CA ALA A 179 -15.08 2.27 8.43
C ALA A 179 -15.77 1.18 9.26
N ALA A 180 -15.05 0.10 9.60
CA ALA A 180 -15.56 -0.98 10.45
C ALA A 180 -15.93 -0.49 11.86
N ARG A 181 -15.09 0.37 12.47
CA ARG A 181 -15.41 1.03 13.75
C ARG A 181 -16.68 1.88 13.65
N LEU A 182 -16.81 2.64 12.57
CA LEU A 182 -17.99 3.49 12.34
C LEU A 182 -19.26 2.66 12.08
N GLU A 183 -19.14 1.53 11.41
CA GLU A 183 -20.24 0.58 11.23
C GLU A 183 -20.64 -0.08 12.56
N GLN A 184 -19.67 -0.48 13.38
CA GLN A 184 -19.92 -1.00 14.73
C GLN A 184 -20.64 0.05 15.61
N LEU A 185 -20.20 1.31 15.55
CA LEU A 185 -20.86 2.43 16.23
C LEU A 185 -22.31 2.61 15.76
N ARG A 186 -22.53 2.56 14.43
CA ARG A 186 -23.89 2.65 13.85
C ARG A 186 -24.77 1.46 14.23
N ALA A 187 -24.23 0.25 14.34
CA ALA A 187 -25.00 -0.94 14.69
C ALA A 187 -25.52 -0.90 16.13
N ARG A 188 -24.81 -0.25 17.05
CA ARG A 188 -25.22 -0.08 18.46
C ARG A 188 -26.36 0.91 18.63
N LEU A 189 -26.39 1.96 17.82
CA LEU A 189 -27.51 2.89 17.77
C LEU A 189 -28.60 2.27 16.90
N GLN A 190 -29.51 1.45 17.46
CA GLN A 190 -30.65 0.89 16.74
C GLN A 190 -31.38 1.98 15.92
N PRO A 191 -31.13 2.12 14.59
CA PRO A 191 -31.50 3.36 13.90
C PRO A 191 -33.03 3.48 13.82
N HIS A 192 -33.67 2.34 13.64
CA HIS A 192 -35.12 2.23 13.63
C HIS A 192 -35.76 2.64 14.96
N PHE A 193 -35.17 2.26 16.11
CA PHE A 193 -35.64 2.72 17.41
C PHE A 193 -35.51 4.24 17.53
N LEU A 194 -34.37 4.80 17.12
CA LEU A 194 -34.13 6.25 17.19
C LEU A 194 -35.16 7.03 16.38
N PHE A 195 -35.41 6.64 15.12
CA PHE A 195 -36.40 7.30 14.27
C PHE A 195 -37.83 7.14 14.81
N ASN A 196 -38.20 5.95 15.29
CA ASN A 196 -39.51 5.74 15.88
C ASN A 196 -39.73 6.58 17.13
N THR A 197 -38.74 6.65 18.01
CA THR A 197 -38.80 7.44 19.23
C THR A 197 -38.96 8.92 18.90
N LEU A 198 -38.19 9.45 17.95
CA LEU A 198 -38.33 10.85 17.49
C LEU A 198 -39.72 11.12 16.86
N GLN A 199 -40.24 10.18 16.08
CA GLN A 199 -41.58 10.32 15.49
C GLN A 199 -42.68 10.29 16.56
N SER A 200 -42.56 9.41 17.56
CA SER A 200 -43.47 9.37 18.71
C SER A 200 -43.42 10.67 19.53
N ILE A 201 -42.23 11.22 19.78
CA ILE A 201 -42.07 12.53 20.42
C ILE A 201 -42.79 13.60 19.59
N ALA A 202 -42.58 13.65 18.27
CA ALA A 202 -43.22 14.63 17.39
C ALA A 202 -44.76 14.55 17.43
N MET A 203 -45.32 13.34 17.53
CA MET A 203 -46.77 13.13 17.66
C MET A 203 -47.31 13.49 19.05
N LEU A 204 -46.46 13.44 20.10
CA LEU A 204 -46.83 13.80 21.47
C LEU A 204 -46.82 15.32 21.70
N ILE A 205 -45.92 16.07 21.05
CA ILE A 205 -45.81 17.54 21.22
C ILE A 205 -47.17 18.26 21.22
N PRO A 206 -48.09 18.05 20.24
CA PRO A 206 -49.37 18.75 20.22
C PRO A 206 -50.43 18.18 21.19
N LYS A 207 -50.25 16.98 21.74
CA LYS A 207 -51.26 16.27 22.56
C LYS A 207 -50.94 16.24 24.04
N ASP A 208 -49.67 16.04 24.37
CA ASP A 208 -49.11 15.90 25.71
C ASP A 208 -47.64 16.37 25.70
N PRO A 209 -47.42 17.69 25.81
CA PRO A 209 -46.09 18.29 25.79
C PRO A 209 -45.19 17.77 26.92
N ASP A 210 -45.76 17.50 28.10
CA ASP A 210 -45.02 17.03 29.26
C ASP A 210 -44.45 15.63 29.03
N SER A 211 -45.24 14.73 28.43
CA SER A 211 -44.74 13.40 28.02
C SER A 211 -43.68 13.51 26.92
N ALA A 212 -43.87 14.39 25.93
CA ALA A 212 -42.87 14.62 24.88
C ALA A 212 -41.53 15.10 25.47
N GLN A 213 -41.56 15.99 26.46
CA GLN A 213 -40.37 16.48 27.16
C GLN A 213 -39.67 15.35 27.94
N ARG A 214 -40.43 14.54 28.69
CA ARG A 214 -39.87 13.38 29.42
C ARG A 214 -39.18 12.39 28.48
N MET A 215 -39.85 12.02 27.39
CA MET A 215 -39.34 11.08 26.39
C MET A 215 -38.08 11.63 25.70
N THR A 216 -37.99 12.95 25.49
CA THR A 216 -36.80 13.61 24.92
C THR A 216 -35.60 13.53 25.87
N ILE A 217 -35.81 13.75 27.18
CA ILE A 217 -34.74 13.64 28.18
C ILE A 217 -34.26 12.18 28.27
N GLN A 218 -35.18 11.22 28.33
CA GLN A 218 -34.86 9.79 28.38
C GLN A 218 -34.07 9.32 27.15
N LEU A 219 -34.43 9.80 25.96
CA LEU A 219 -33.67 9.53 24.74
C LEU A 219 -32.24 10.10 24.82
N GLY A 220 -32.09 11.32 25.34
CA GLY A 220 -30.78 11.94 25.57
C GLY A 220 -29.91 11.18 26.57
N ASP A 221 -30.52 10.67 27.65
CA ASP A 221 -29.84 9.86 28.66
C ASP A 221 -29.43 8.49 28.11
N LEU A 222 -30.29 7.83 27.33
CA LEU A 222 -29.98 6.57 26.65
C LEU A 222 -28.78 6.73 25.69
N LEU A 223 -28.78 7.79 24.86
CA LEU A 223 -27.67 8.10 23.95
C LEU A 223 -26.37 8.38 24.73
N ARG A 224 -26.45 9.11 25.84
CA ARG A 224 -25.29 9.41 26.67
C ARG A 224 -24.73 8.17 27.36
N ALA A 225 -25.59 7.25 27.82
CA ALA A 225 -25.19 5.99 28.43
C ALA A 225 -24.51 5.06 27.40
N SER A 226 -25.10 4.93 26.21
CA SER A 226 -24.52 4.16 25.10
C SER A 226 -23.12 4.65 24.71
N LEU A 227 -22.91 5.97 24.66
CA LEU A 227 -21.61 6.58 24.37
C LEU A 227 -20.61 6.57 25.54
N ARG A 228 -21.06 6.43 26.79
CA ARG A 228 -20.16 6.35 27.97
C ARG A 228 -19.49 4.99 28.09
N SER A 229 -20.15 3.92 27.67
CA SER A 229 -19.56 2.57 27.55
C SER A 229 -18.32 2.56 26.63
N GLU A 230 -18.16 3.57 25.76
CA GLU A 230 -16.97 3.76 24.94
C GLU A 230 -15.78 4.42 25.67
N ARG A 231 -15.98 5.22 26.73
CA ARG A 231 -14.86 5.95 27.37
C ARG A 231 -14.04 5.11 28.33
N THR A 232 -14.59 4.02 28.83
CA THR A 232 -13.83 2.96 29.50
C THR A 232 -12.95 2.16 28.53
N MET A 233 -13.01 2.45 27.21
CA MET A 233 -12.21 1.83 26.14
C MET A 233 -10.88 2.57 25.82
N ASP A 234 -10.38 3.48 26.66
CA ASP A 234 -9.12 4.17 26.34
C ASP A 234 -7.88 3.31 26.71
N GLY A 235 -7.61 2.33 25.85
CA GLY A 235 -6.26 2.04 25.37
C GLY A 235 -5.27 1.27 26.25
N ARG A 236 -5.57 0.86 27.49
CA ARG A 236 -4.60 0.10 28.32
C ARG A 236 -4.99 -1.32 28.72
N ASP A 237 -6.28 -1.65 28.77
CA ASP A 237 -6.75 -2.95 29.28
C ASP A 237 -7.71 -3.67 28.32
N ALA A 238 -7.59 -3.42 27.01
CA ALA A 238 -8.35 -4.14 25.99
C ALA A 238 -7.96 -5.63 25.99
N LYS A 239 -8.61 -6.39 26.88
CA LYS A 239 -8.52 -7.84 26.94
C LYS A 239 -9.13 -8.42 25.64
N PRO A 240 -8.62 -9.55 25.13
CA PRO A 240 -9.06 -10.12 23.85
C PRO A 240 -10.49 -10.69 23.88
N ASP A 241 -11.05 -10.89 25.07
CA ASP A 241 -12.42 -11.35 25.24
C ASP A 241 -13.36 -10.14 25.27
N GLY A 242 -14.41 -10.23 24.46
CA GLY A 242 -15.34 -9.15 24.11
C GLY A 242 -15.74 -8.23 25.25
N GLN A 243 -16.04 -6.99 24.87
CA GLN A 243 -16.52 -5.91 25.74
C GLN A 243 -17.39 -6.41 26.91
N MET A 244 -16.85 -6.34 28.13
CA MET A 244 -17.55 -6.72 29.36
C MET A 244 -17.97 -5.46 30.11
N VAL A 245 -19.20 -5.43 30.60
CA VAL A 245 -19.80 -4.37 31.43
C VAL A 245 -20.34 -4.97 32.73
N THR A 246 -20.66 -4.15 33.74
CA THR A 246 -21.37 -4.67 34.91
C THR A 246 -22.83 -4.94 34.56
N LEU A 247 -23.45 -5.95 35.16
CA LEU A 247 -24.88 -6.21 34.99
C LEU A 247 -25.72 -4.96 35.36
N ARG A 248 -25.26 -4.18 36.34
CA ARG A 248 -25.84 -2.90 36.73
C ARG A 248 -25.91 -1.91 35.56
N ASP A 249 -24.82 -1.77 34.80
CA ASP A 249 -24.75 -0.84 33.66
C ASP A 249 -25.66 -1.31 32.51
N GLU A 250 -25.65 -2.61 32.20
CA GLU A 250 -26.55 -3.22 31.20
C GLU A 250 -28.02 -3.00 31.58
N LEU A 251 -28.40 -3.26 32.84
CA LEU A 251 -29.76 -3.05 33.33
C LEU A 251 -30.17 -1.56 33.35
N ALA A 252 -29.25 -0.65 33.64
CA ALA A 252 -29.51 0.79 33.59
C ALA A 252 -29.87 1.24 32.16
N LEU A 253 -29.14 0.74 31.17
CA LEU A 253 -29.42 0.99 29.76
C LEU A 253 -30.79 0.43 29.35
N LEU A 254 -31.09 -0.81 29.74
CA LEU A 254 -32.37 -1.46 29.43
C LEU A 254 -33.57 -0.79 30.10
N ARG A 255 -33.40 -0.23 31.31
CA ARG A 255 -34.45 0.56 31.97
C ARG A 255 -34.78 1.79 31.17
N CYS A 256 -33.78 2.57 30.75
CA CYS A 256 -34.01 3.73 29.89
C CYS A 256 -34.70 3.34 28.58
N TYR A 257 -34.28 2.24 27.96
CA TYR A 257 -34.89 1.74 26.72
C TYR A 257 -36.36 1.34 26.92
N LEU A 258 -36.65 0.52 27.94
CA LEU A 258 -38.00 0.03 28.22
C LEU A 258 -38.93 1.13 28.72
N ASP A 259 -38.43 2.15 29.41
CA ASP A 259 -39.23 3.32 29.80
C ASP A 259 -39.72 4.10 28.56
N ILE A 260 -38.89 4.21 27.53
CA ILE A 260 -39.25 4.84 26.25
C ILE A 260 -40.29 3.98 25.51
N GLU A 261 -40.07 2.67 25.41
CA GLU A 261 -41.03 1.76 24.77
C GLU A 261 -42.35 1.68 25.55
N ALA A 262 -42.33 1.78 26.88
CA ALA A 262 -43.53 1.80 27.71
C ALA A 262 -44.39 3.05 27.46
N GLN A 263 -43.78 4.21 27.24
CA GLN A 263 -44.52 5.41 26.83
C GLN A 263 -45.14 5.26 25.43
N ARG A 264 -44.46 4.54 24.53
CA ARG A 264 -44.91 4.29 23.16
C ARG A 264 -46.05 3.28 23.09
N PHE A 265 -45.95 2.19 23.84
CA PHE A 265 -46.92 1.09 23.85
C PHE A 265 -47.97 1.21 24.96
N ARG A 266 -47.86 2.21 25.84
CA ARG A 266 -48.82 2.55 26.91
C ARG A 266 -49.25 1.32 27.70
N ASP A 267 -50.53 0.99 27.65
CA ASP A 267 -51.20 -0.09 28.38
C ASP A 267 -50.84 -1.49 27.86
N ARG A 268 -50.20 -1.59 26.71
CA ARG A 268 -49.84 -2.88 26.08
C ARG A 268 -48.52 -3.46 26.60
N LEU A 269 -47.65 -2.64 27.19
CA LEU A 269 -46.35 -3.08 27.71
C LEU A 269 -46.32 -3.00 29.23
N ARG A 270 -46.14 -4.14 29.90
CA ARG A 270 -45.91 -4.23 31.34
C ARG A 270 -44.54 -4.85 31.60
N VAL A 271 -43.68 -4.12 32.29
CA VAL A 271 -42.31 -4.56 32.62
C VAL A 271 -42.23 -4.84 34.12
N GLU A 272 -41.73 -6.02 34.48
CA GLU A 272 -41.45 -6.41 35.86
C GLU A 272 -39.97 -6.75 36.01
N TRP A 273 -39.32 -6.17 37.03
CA TRP A 273 -37.89 -6.38 37.30
C TRP A 273 -37.72 -7.23 38.55
N GLN A 274 -37.18 -8.44 38.39
CA GLN A 274 -36.78 -9.30 39.49
C GLN A 274 -35.29 -9.58 39.36
N VAL A 275 -34.47 -8.80 40.09
CA VAL A 275 -33.00 -8.86 40.02
C VAL A 275 -32.44 -9.01 41.43
N ASP A 276 -31.60 -10.02 41.63
CA ASP A 276 -30.87 -10.19 42.88
C ASP A 276 -29.72 -9.17 42.99
N ASN A 277 -29.67 -8.43 44.09
CA ASN A 277 -28.67 -7.38 44.31
C ASN A 277 -27.23 -7.94 44.30
N GLY A 278 -27.04 -9.21 44.67
CA GLY A 278 -25.73 -9.86 44.62
C GLY A 278 -25.15 -10.04 43.22
N THR A 279 -25.98 -9.88 42.17
CA THR A 279 -25.57 -10.08 40.77
C THR A 279 -25.21 -8.79 40.03
N LEU A 280 -25.54 -7.62 40.59
CA LEU A 280 -25.42 -6.32 39.91
C LEU A 280 -23.99 -5.97 39.50
N ASP A 281 -23.00 -6.37 40.29
CA ASP A 281 -21.59 -6.05 40.02
C ASP A 281 -20.87 -7.19 39.27
N MET A 282 -21.61 -8.22 38.83
CA MET A 282 -21.06 -9.26 37.97
C MET A 282 -20.74 -8.70 36.58
N SER A 283 -19.62 -9.17 36.02
CA SER A 283 -19.20 -8.82 34.67
C SER A 283 -19.93 -9.68 33.65
N VAL A 284 -20.61 -9.02 32.70
CA VAL A 284 -21.38 -9.65 31.61
C VAL A 284 -20.96 -9.04 30.28
N PRO A 285 -21.09 -9.77 29.15
CA PRO A 285 -20.91 -9.18 27.83
C PRO A 285 -21.86 -7.99 27.62
N ASP A 286 -21.33 -6.90 27.04
CA ASP A 286 -22.12 -5.74 26.61
C ASP A 286 -23.22 -6.17 25.65
N LEU A 287 -24.44 -5.66 25.83
CA LEU A 287 -25.61 -5.98 25.01
C LEU A 287 -26.03 -7.47 25.10
N LEU A 288 -25.72 -8.17 26.19
CA LEU A 288 -26.17 -9.55 26.40
C LEU A 288 -27.70 -9.65 26.48
N LEU A 289 -28.33 -8.74 27.22
CA LEU A 289 -29.75 -8.83 27.55
C LEU A 289 -30.62 -8.08 26.54
N GLN A 290 -30.06 -7.08 25.85
CA GLN A 290 -30.78 -6.28 24.87
C GLN A 290 -31.46 -7.10 23.74
N PRO A 291 -30.81 -8.05 23.06
CA PRO A 291 -31.47 -8.87 22.02
C PRO A 291 -32.64 -9.69 22.56
N LEU A 292 -32.58 -10.12 23.82
CA LEU A 292 -33.66 -10.86 24.46
C LEU A 292 -34.86 -9.96 24.73
N VAL A 293 -34.61 -8.75 25.23
CA VAL A 293 -35.64 -7.74 25.45
C VAL A 293 -36.30 -7.32 24.13
N GLU A 294 -35.51 -7.09 23.08
CA GLU A 294 -36.03 -6.75 21.75
C GLU A 294 -36.91 -7.87 21.17
N ASN A 295 -36.46 -9.13 21.30
CA ASN A 295 -37.27 -10.27 20.87
C ASN A 295 -38.57 -10.39 21.68
N ALA A 296 -38.52 -10.16 23.00
CA ALA A 296 -39.71 -10.18 23.84
C ALA A 296 -40.73 -9.10 23.43
N LEU A 297 -40.27 -7.88 23.13
CA LEU A 297 -41.13 -6.82 22.62
C LEU A 297 -41.73 -7.17 21.26
N LYS A 298 -40.91 -7.69 20.33
CA LYS A 298 -41.34 -8.02 18.96
C LYS A 298 -42.38 -9.14 18.90
N HIS A 299 -42.32 -10.10 19.83
CA HIS A 299 -43.24 -11.24 19.86
C HIS A 299 -44.40 -11.05 20.85
N GLY A 300 -44.27 -10.18 21.85
CA GLY A 300 -45.27 -9.94 22.87
C GLY A 300 -46.26 -8.80 22.57
N LEU A 301 -45.97 -7.95 21.57
CA LEU A 301 -46.76 -6.79 21.16
C LEU A 301 -47.19 -6.89 19.69
#